data_AF-A0AAD7BAY8-F1
#
_entry.id   AF-A0AAD7BAY8-F1
#
_cell.length_a   1.000
_cell.length_b   1.000
_cell.length_c   1.000
_cell.angle_alpha   90.00
_cell.angle_beta   90.00
_cell.angle_gamma   90.00
#
_symmetry.space_group_name_H-M   'P 1'
#
loop_
_entity.id
_entity.type
_entity.pdbx_description
1 polymer ?
#
loop_
_entity_poly.entity_id
_entity_poly.type
_entity_poly.pdbx_seq_one_letter_code
_entity_poly.pdbx_strand_id
1 'polypeptide(L)'
;MPRAANTSTAKGKRRELSGPARTRHRKRRTQQNENNNSDGNNQDDSQQGQQTGGGENSAPEIREGMTQAELYLAGRRLQALVTEGRQSQREQDREPLADVTNEADQEDPDEAAAEDAKALAVVVHAGKKLVCTRLLWLPVGYEDAIFNSKEDPQYNPLQRFGDPKPTNRIQGAFRDVLDVLPVDYHASEDLSDWVGTTIEKAMADQRSATRNRLRGHPGLIGCSDADFATPAKRDEKFYTLIGGQYDDEGNRTHYSTSDAPVLYSDYDEDDEGIDVDKIFFADKLLWIHSAITLGPGVTKLIQNGQPVPPGTSNAKIWKLRKTTPGMIAGAAVWLRWVLSPDQEFTAIGDHTNINWEADFEAYLEYLTEGLDDGNDAIVALFKKWDEHFYPLSEESTAEGEIPEVQESRNALMEALRRSK
;
A
#
# COMPACT_ATOMS: atom_id res chain seq x y z
N MET A 1 -35.31 -56.55 -5.66
CA MET A 1 -34.23 -55.99 -6.50
C MET A 1 -33.22 -55.30 -5.59
N PRO A 2 -31.99 -55.81 -5.45
CA PRO A 2 -30.94 -55.10 -4.72
C PRO A 2 -30.07 -54.28 -5.69
N ARG A 3 -29.87 -53.00 -5.37
CA ARG A 3 -28.92 -52.10 -6.03
C ARG A 3 -27.51 -52.39 -5.52
N ALA A 4 -26.59 -52.67 -6.44
CA ALA A 4 -25.17 -52.79 -6.18
C ALA A 4 -24.52 -51.39 -6.15
N ALA A 5 -23.67 -51.17 -5.14
CA ALA A 5 -22.76 -50.04 -5.04
C ALA A 5 -21.48 -50.36 -5.82
N ASN A 6 -21.01 -49.41 -6.65
CA ASN A 6 -19.69 -49.47 -7.29
C ASN A 6 -18.85 -48.30 -6.76
N THR A 7 -17.87 -48.63 -5.92
CA THR A 7 -16.73 -47.79 -5.56
C THR A 7 -15.57 -48.12 -6.50
N SER A 8 -15.07 -47.14 -7.25
CA SER A 8 -13.87 -47.27 -8.07
C SER A 8 -12.79 -46.35 -7.53
N THR A 9 -11.74 -46.97 -6.98
CA THR A 9 -10.57 -46.31 -6.40
C THR A 9 -9.41 -46.49 -7.39
N ALA A 10 -9.07 -45.44 -8.13
CA ALA A 10 -7.88 -45.42 -8.99
C ALA A 10 -6.79 -44.54 -8.34
N LYS A 11 -5.81 -45.17 -7.69
CA LYS A 11 -4.59 -44.49 -7.23
C LYS A 11 -3.52 -44.57 -8.32
N GLY A 12 -3.24 -43.42 -8.91
CA GLY A 12 -2.24 -43.21 -9.97
C GLY A 12 -0.81 -43.35 -9.47
N LYS A 13 0.02 -43.92 -10.34
CA LYS A 13 1.47 -44.11 -10.24
C LYS A 13 2.19 -42.76 -10.18
N ARG A 14 2.97 -42.55 -9.12
CA ARG A 14 3.93 -41.44 -8.95
C ARG A 14 5.13 -41.69 -9.89
N ARG A 15 5.35 -40.80 -10.86
CA ARG A 15 6.59 -40.74 -11.65
C ARG A 15 7.54 -39.79 -10.93
N GLU A 16 8.68 -40.32 -10.50
CA GLU A 16 9.83 -39.53 -10.09
C GLU A 16 10.49 -38.94 -11.36
N LEU A 17 10.63 -37.62 -11.38
CA LEU A 17 11.49 -36.91 -12.33
C LEU A 17 12.67 -36.35 -11.52
N SER A 18 13.83 -36.95 -11.75
CA SER A 18 15.12 -36.47 -11.29
C SER A 18 15.60 -35.33 -12.21
N GLY A 19 15.85 -34.17 -11.62
CA GLY A 19 16.53 -33.03 -12.23
C GLY A 19 17.52 -32.43 -11.22
N PRO A 20 18.66 -31.87 -11.66
CA PRO A 20 19.84 -31.72 -10.81
C PRO A 20 19.70 -30.54 -9.83
N ALA A 21 19.85 -30.85 -8.54
CA ALA A 21 19.95 -29.87 -7.46
C ALA A 21 21.25 -29.07 -7.58
N ARG A 22 21.14 -27.75 -7.82
CA ARG A 22 22.22 -26.79 -7.61
C ARG A 22 22.31 -26.47 -6.11
N THR A 23 23.07 -27.28 -5.39
CA THR A 23 23.39 -27.05 -3.97
C THR A 23 24.47 -25.98 -3.87
N ARG A 24 24.11 -24.72 -3.64
CA ARG A 24 25.07 -23.70 -3.17
C ARG A 24 25.15 -23.75 -1.65
N HIS A 25 26.23 -24.35 -1.15
CA HIS A 25 26.61 -24.34 0.27
C HIS A 25 26.96 -22.90 0.70
N ARG A 26 26.01 -22.22 1.36
CA ARG A 26 26.29 -21.02 2.15
C ARG A 26 26.86 -21.47 3.49
N LYS A 27 28.17 -21.31 3.70
CA LYS A 27 28.83 -21.50 5.00
C LYS A 27 28.22 -20.51 6.00
N ARG A 28 27.41 -21.01 6.93
CA ARG A 28 27.02 -20.30 8.15
C ARG A 28 28.27 -20.15 9.02
N ARG A 29 28.78 -18.92 9.14
CA ARG A 29 29.79 -18.56 10.13
C ARG A 29 29.05 -18.27 11.44
N THR A 30 29.08 -19.22 12.36
CA THR A 30 28.61 -19.06 13.74
C THR A 30 29.64 -18.20 14.46
N GLN A 31 29.29 -16.97 14.82
CA GLN A 31 30.00 -16.25 15.89
C GLN A 31 29.23 -16.50 17.19
N GLN A 32 29.81 -17.37 18.01
CA GLN A 32 29.49 -17.45 19.44
C GLN A 32 30.01 -16.16 20.07
N ASN A 33 29.10 -15.37 20.62
CA ASN A 33 29.44 -14.22 21.46
C ASN A 33 29.26 -14.68 22.92
N GLU A 34 30.35 -15.16 23.53
CA GLU A 34 30.41 -15.44 24.96
C GLU A 34 30.75 -14.14 25.68
N ASN A 35 29.73 -13.47 26.22
CA ASN A 35 29.91 -12.39 27.19
C ASN A 35 30.18 -13.00 28.57
N ASN A 36 31.45 -13.03 28.97
CA ASN A 36 31.85 -13.12 30.37
C ASN A 36 32.23 -11.72 30.85
N ASN A 37 31.49 -11.22 31.84
CA ASN A 37 31.76 -9.96 32.51
C ASN A 37 31.74 -10.24 34.01
N SER A 38 32.89 -10.20 34.67
CA SER A 38 33.00 -9.94 36.12
C SER A 38 34.45 -9.71 36.55
N ASP A 39 34.62 -8.64 37.32
CA ASP A 39 35.63 -8.37 38.35
C ASP A 39 37.00 -7.80 37.93
N GLY A 40 37.20 -6.54 38.31
CA GLY A 40 38.46 -5.81 38.19
C GLY A 40 38.43 -4.48 38.94
N ASN A 41 38.89 -4.51 40.18
CA ASN A 41 38.87 -3.52 41.25
C ASN A 41 39.79 -2.28 41.02
N ASN A 42 39.34 -1.12 41.54
CA ASN A 42 40.04 0.07 42.09
C ASN A 42 41.52 0.40 41.78
N GLN A 43 41.76 1.67 41.44
CA GLN A 43 42.74 2.63 42.04
C GLN A 43 42.59 3.98 41.30
N ASP A 44 42.02 5.03 41.91
CA ASP A 44 42.66 6.05 42.76
C ASP A 44 43.88 6.72 42.12
N ASP A 45 43.67 7.91 41.55
CA ASP A 45 44.69 8.96 41.55
C ASP A 45 44.05 10.34 41.33
N SER A 46 44.09 11.14 42.39
CA SER A 46 43.75 12.55 42.42
C SER A 46 44.93 13.39 41.93
N GLN A 47 44.73 14.31 40.98
CA GLN A 47 45.45 15.59 40.97
C GLN A 47 44.59 16.75 40.49
N GLN A 48 44.71 17.83 41.27
CA GLN A 48 44.10 19.14 41.09
C GLN A 48 44.68 19.86 39.87
N GLY A 49 43.81 20.54 39.13
CA GLY A 49 44.16 21.55 38.14
C GLY A 49 43.08 22.61 38.07
N GLN A 50 43.18 23.62 38.95
CA GLN A 50 42.43 24.87 38.86
C GLN A 50 42.88 25.63 37.60
N GLN A 51 42.01 25.75 36.60
CA GLN A 51 42.09 26.86 35.63
C GLN A 51 40.69 27.36 35.27
N THR A 52 40.52 28.65 35.53
CA THR A 52 39.39 29.51 35.26
C THR A 52 39.25 29.80 33.76
N GLY A 53 38.08 29.54 33.20
CA GLY A 53 37.67 29.97 31.86
C GLY A 53 36.22 29.60 31.63
N GLY A 54 35.31 30.58 31.74
CA GLY A 54 33.89 30.38 31.50
C GLY A 54 33.56 30.19 30.01
N GLY A 55 32.43 29.52 29.74
CA GLY A 55 31.85 29.47 28.40
C GLY A 55 30.82 28.36 28.18
N GLU A 56 29.59 28.56 28.67
CA GLU A 56 28.34 28.24 27.95
C GLU A 56 27.91 26.79 27.61
N ASN A 57 28.26 25.74 28.37
CA ASN A 57 27.69 24.39 28.11
C ASN A 57 26.95 23.72 29.28
N SER A 58 26.65 24.44 30.37
CA SER A 58 25.80 23.89 31.43
C SER A 58 24.33 23.96 31.02
N ALA A 59 23.62 22.83 31.08
CA ALA A 59 22.17 22.79 30.87
C ALA A 59 21.45 23.84 31.76
N PRO A 60 20.49 24.60 31.20
CA PRO A 60 19.79 25.62 31.98
C PRO A 60 18.98 24.96 33.10
N GLU A 61 19.20 25.42 34.34
CA GLU A 61 18.51 24.93 35.52
C GLU A 61 17.11 25.56 35.61
N ILE A 62 16.05 24.76 35.52
CA ILE A 62 14.67 25.24 35.67
C ILE A 62 14.36 25.39 37.17
N ARG A 63 13.98 26.58 37.60
CA ARG A 63 13.67 26.89 39.01
C ARG A 63 12.21 27.31 39.20
N GLU A 64 11.65 27.00 40.36
CA GLU A 64 10.32 27.50 40.74
C GLU A 64 10.34 29.03 40.83
N GLY A 65 9.41 29.69 40.12
CA GLY A 65 9.30 31.14 40.03
C GLY A 65 9.81 31.76 38.72
N MET A 66 10.31 30.98 37.77
CA MET A 66 10.62 31.48 36.42
C MET A 66 9.38 32.03 35.73
N THR A 67 9.55 33.16 35.03
CA THR A 67 8.50 33.71 34.18
C THR A 67 8.28 32.82 32.95
N GLN A 68 7.11 32.94 32.32
CA GLN A 68 6.77 32.16 31.12
C GLN A 68 7.78 32.36 29.97
N ALA A 69 8.32 33.57 29.81
CA ALA A 69 9.33 33.88 28.81
C ALA A 69 10.67 33.20 29.11
N GLU A 70 11.07 33.15 30.38
CA GLU A 70 12.30 32.46 30.82
C GLU A 70 12.17 30.95 30.66
N LEU A 71 11.01 30.37 30.97
CA LEU A 71 10.71 28.96 30.73
C LEU A 71 10.79 28.62 29.23
N TYR A 72 10.24 29.48 28.36
CA TYR A 72 10.32 29.30 26.92
C TYR A 72 11.77 29.32 26.41
N LEU A 73 12.59 30.26 26.91
CA LEU A 73 14.00 30.37 26.53
C LEU A 73 14.84 29.18 27.04
N ALA A 74 14.57 28.72 28.27
CA ALA A 74 15.20 27.53 28.84
C ALA A 74 14.85 26.26 28.03
N GLY A 75 13.58 26.10 27.64
CA GLY A 75 13.13 25.01 26.78
C GLY A 75 13.83 24.99 25.42
N ARG A 76 13.95 26.15 24.76
CA ARG A 76 14.69 26.28 23.48
C ARG A 76 16.15 25.88 23.61
N ARG A 77 16.82 26.27 24.70
CA ARG A 77 18.22 25.92 24.97
C ARG A 77 18.40 24.43 25.24
N LEU A 78 17.52 23.81 26.02
CA LEU A 78 17.54 22.36 26.24
C LEU A 78 17.35 21.59 24.93
N GLN A 79 16.44 22.04 24.07
CA GLN A 79 16.20 21.40 22.79
C GLN A 79 17.40 21.53 21.84
N ALA A 80 18.10 22.66 21.86
CA ALA A 80 19.35 22.84 21.12
C ALA A 80 20.44 21.87 21.62
N LEU A 81 20.64 21.78 22.94
CA LEU A 81 21.61 20.85 23.55
C LEU A 81 21.31 19.38 23.25
N VAL A 82 20.04 18.98 23.26
CA VAL A 82 19.63 17.60 22.88
C VAL A 82 19.91 17.34 21.40
N THR A 83 19.70 18.33 20.54
CA THR A 83 19.94 18.20 19.10
C THR A 83 21.44 18.08 18.82
N GLU A 84 22.25 18.92 19.45
CA GLU A 84 23.71 18.90 19.36
C GLU A 84 24.28 17.59 19.92
N GLY A 85 23.81 17.13 21.08
CA GLY A 85 24.22 15.85 21.65
C GLY A 85 23.90 14.65 20.73
N ARG A 86 22.73 14.66 20.08
CA ARG A 86 22.37 13.63 19.08
C ARG A 86 23.24 13.70 17.83
N GLN A 87 23.67 14.89 17.43
CA GLN A 87 24.54 15.06 16.28
C GLN A 87 25.97 14.60 16.60
N SER A 88 26.52 15.01 17.74
CA SER A 88 27.83 14.55 18.21
C SER A 88 27.87 13.03 18.41
N GLN A 89 26.79 12.43 18.91
CA GLN A 89 26.70 10.97 19.03
C GLN A 89 26.66 10.29 17.67
N ARG A 90 25.94 10.85 16.68
CA ARG A 90 25.97 10.35 15.29
C ARG A 90 27.34 10.50 14.65
N GLU A 91 28.09 11.55 14.95
CA GLU A 91 29.44 11.77 14.43
C GLU A 91 30.45 10.83 15.09
N GLN A 92 30.35 10.62 16.41
CA GLN A 92 31.14 9.64 17.16
C GLN A 92 30.83 8.20 16.76
N ASP A 93 29.58 7.87 16.41
CA ASP A 93 29.22 6.56 15.87
C ASP A 93 29.68 6.40 14.41
N ARG A 94 29.98 7.50 13.71
CA ARG A 94 30.38 7.53 12.31
C ARG A 94 31.88 7.35 12.11
N GLU A 95 32.73 7.80 13.02
CA GLU A 95 34.18 7.53 13.00
C GLU A 95 34.55 6.03 13.06
N PRO A 96 34.04 5.22 14.01
CA PRO A 96 34.34 3.79 14.06
C PRO A 96 33.65 3.03 12.91
N LEU A 97 32.53 3.53 12.37
CA LEU A 97 31.97 2.97 11.14
C LEU A 97 32.85 3.28 9.92
N ALA A 98 33.43 4.47 9.83
CA ALA A 98 34.30 4.88 8.73
C ALA A 98 35.60 4.08 8.69
N ASP A 99 36.20 3.77 9.84
CA ASP A 99 37.40 2.91 9.91
C ASP A 99 37.09 1.44 9.61
N VAL A 100 35.92 0.94 10.02
CA VAL A 100 35.48 -0.42 9.65
C VAL A 100 35.11 -0.53 8.16
N THR A 101 34.63 0.54 7.52
CA THR A 101 34.39 0.57 6.07
C THR A 101 35.67 0.78 5.26
N ASN A 102 36.62 1.59 5.74
CA ASN A 102 37.88 1.84 5.02
C ASN A 102 38.84 0.63 5.00
N GLU A 103 38.76 -0.29 5.97
CA GLU A 103 39.48 -1.57 5.91
C GLU A 103 38.79 -2.63 5.03
N ALA A 104 37.53 -2.39 4.62
CA ALA A 104 36.76 -3.27 3.74
C ALA A 104 36.67 -2.76 2.28
N ASP A 105 37.01 -1.50 2.01
CA ASP A 105 36.83 -0.83 0.71
C ASP A 105 38.09 -0.86 -0.19
N GLN A 106 38.52 -2.06 -0.59
CA GLN A 106 39.34 -2.25 -1.81
C GLN A 106 38.90 -3.46 -2.65
N GLU A 107 37.65 -3.91 -2.54
CA GLU A 107 37.03 -4.74 -3.57
C GLU A 107 35.92 -3.90 -4.21
N ASP A 108 36.17 -3.41 -5.43
CA ASP A 108 35.12 -2.84 -6.28
C ASP A 108 33.90 -3.77 -6.20
N PRO A 109 32.70 -3.28 -5.83
CA PRO A 109 31.54 -4.14 -5.78
C PRO A 109 31.37 -4.80 -7.14
N ASP A 110 31.40 -6.13 -7.15
CA ASP A 110 31.23 -6.96 -8.33
C ASP A 110 30.07 -6.39 -9.16
N GLU A 111 30.36 -5.90 -10.37
CA GLU A 111 29.42 -5.19 -11.23
C GLU A 111 28.12 -5.99 -11.41
N ALA A 112 28.25 -7.33 -11.44
CA ALA A 112 27.13 -8.26 -11.48
C ALA A 112 26.21 -8.18 -10.24
N ALA A 113 26.77 -8.02 -9.03
CA ALA A 113 25.97 -7.88 -7.80
C ALA A 113 25.22 -6.55 -7.76
N ALA A 114 25.80 -5.49 -8.32
CA ALA A 114 25.15 -4.19 -8.45
C ALA A 114 23.98 -4.24 -9.46
N GLU A 115 24.14 -4.95 -10.58
CA GLU A 115 23.08 -5.18 -11.56
C GLU A 115 21.92 -6.01 -10.98
N ASP A 116 22.22 -7.10 -10.28
CA ASP A 116 21.21 -7.93 -9.61
C ASP A 116 20.41 -7.13 -8.58
N ALA A 117 21.09 -6.31 -7.78
CA ALA A 117 20.44 -5.44 -6.79
C ALA A 117 19.51 -4.41 -7.44
N LYS A 118 19.92 -3.86 -8.58
CA LYS A 118 19.11 -2.91 -9.37
C LYS A 118 17.88 -3.60 -9.97
N ALA A 119 18.05 -4.79 -10.55
CA ALA A 119 16.94 -5.58 -11.09
C ALA A 119 15.92 -5.92 -10.00
N LEU A 120 16.39 -6.39 -8.85
CA LEU A 120 15.55 -6.67 -7.69
C LEU A 120 14.78 -5.42 -7.24
N ALA A 121 15.44 -4.27 -7.13
CA ALA A 121 14.80 -3.03 -6.73
C ALA A 121 13.68 -2.61 -7.70
N VAL A 122 13.91 -2.78 -9.02
CA VAL A 122 12.90 -2.48 -10.05
C VAL A 122 11.67 -3.36 -9.89
N VAL A 123 11.83 -4.68 -9.73
CA VAL A 123 10.69 -5.60 -9.54
C VAL A 123 9.97 -5.36 -8.21
N VAL A 124 10.71 -5.06 -7.14
CA VAL A 124 10.12 -4.65 -5.86
C VAL A 124 9.27 -3.39 -6.04
N HIS A 125 9.75 -2.37 -6.76
CA HIS A 125 8.96 -1.17 -7.03
C HIS A 125 7.72 -1.46 -7.88
N ALA A 126 7.79 -2.39 -8.84
CA ALA A 126 6.64 -2.83 -9.63
C ALA A 126 5.58 -3.50 -8.75
N GLY A 127 5.96 -4.43 -7.86
CA GLY A 127 5.01 -5.06 -6.92
C GLY A 127 4.36 -4.05 -5.96
N LYS A 128 5.12 -3.07 -5.47
CA LYS A 128 4.55 -1.97 -4.66
C LYS A 128 3.60 -1.08 -5.46
N LYS A 129 3.92 -0.79 -6.71
CA LYS A 129 3.04 -0.02 -7.62
C LYS A 129 1.76 -0.80 -7.91
N LEU A 130 1.86 -2.10 -8.18
CA LEU A 130 0.73 -2.99 -8.46
C LEU A 130 -0.34 -2.88 -7.37
N VAL A 131 0.09 -3.02 -6.11
CA VAL A 131 -0.83 -3.02 -4.98
C VAL A 131 -1.52 -1.69 -4.71
N CYS A 132 -0.91 -0.59 -5.13
CA CYS A 132 -1.47 0.74 -4.93
C CYS A 132 -2.30 1.23 -6.13
N THR A 133 -2.22 0.58 -7.29
CA THR A 133 -2.78 1.12 -8.55
C THR A 133 -3.64 0.16 -9.34
N ARG A 134 -3.52 -1.15 -9.13
CA ARG A 134 -4.22 -2.16 -9.92
C ARG A 134 -4.95 -3.19 -9.05
N LEU A 135 -4.26 -3.77 -8.05
CA LEU A 135 -4.73 -4.97 -7.35
C LEU A 135 -4.31 -5.02 -5.89
N LEU A 136 -5.26 -5.00 -4.94
CA LEU A 136 -4.89 -5.17 -3.53
C LEU A 136 -4.33 -6.56 -3.22
N TRP A 137 -4.87 -7.60 -3.85
CA TRP A 137 -4.39 -8.98 -3.76
C TRP A 137 -4.26 -9.59 -5.14
N LEU A 138 -3.35 -10.55 -5.28
CA LEU A 138 -3.46 -11.50 -6.38
C LEU A 138 -4.61 -12.45 -6.05
N PRO A 139 -5.40 -12.90 -7.05
CA PRO A 139 -6.44 -13.90 -6.86
C PRO A 139 -5.94 -15.10 -6.04
N VAL A 140 -6.47 -15.24 -4.83
CA VAL A 140 -6.00 -16.23 -3.85
C VAL A 140 -6.11 -17.65 -4.41
N GLY A 141 -5.01 -18.41 -4.33
CA GLY A 141 -4.94 -19.79 -4.81
C GLY A 141 -4.67 -19.93 -6.30
N TYR A 142 -4.43 -18.83 -7.01
CA TYR A 142 -4.10 -18.80 -8.43
C TYR A 142 -2.78 -18.07 -8.72
N GLU A 143 -1.97 -17.79 -7.71
CA GLU A 143 -0.71 -17.06 -7.83
C GLU A 143 0.24 -17.74 -8.83
N ASP A 144 0.49 -19.04 -8.66
CA ASP A 144 1.27 -19.83 -9.60
C ASP A 144 0.68 -19.78 -11.02
N ALA A 145 -0.65 -19.81 -11.15
CA ALA A 145 -1.31 -19.79 -12.45
C ALA A 145 -1.15 -18.44 -13.16
N ILE A 146 -1.11 -17.33 -12.41
CA ILE A 146 -0.89 -15.98 -12.95
C ILE A 146 0.52 -15.90 -13.54
N PHE A 147 1.54 -16.28 -12.79
CA PHE A 147 2.92 -16.14 -13.25
C PHE A 147 3.36 -17.18 -14.30
N ASN A 148 2.58 -18.25 -14.47
CA ASN A 148 2.76 -19.24 -15.55
C ASN A 148 1.83 -19.01 -16.75
N SER A 149 1.00 -17.97 -16.72
CA SER A 149 0.08 -17.66 -17.81
C SER A 149 0.82 -17.10 -19.03
N LYS A 150 0.19 -17.25 -20.19
CA LYS A 150 0.54 -16.55 -21.42
C LYS A 150 -0.56 -15.57 -21.74
N GLU A 151 -0.25 -14.47 -22.42
CA GLU A 151 -1.27 -13.53 -22.85
C GLU A 151 -2.28 -14.23 -23.76
N ASP A 152 -3.56 -14.14 -23.39
CA ASP A 152 -4.66 -14.56 -24.23
C ASP A 152 -5.12 -13.38 -25.11
N PRO A 153 -4.93 -13.42 -26.44
CA PRO A 153 -5.36 -12.35 -27.34
C PRO A 153 -6.89 -12.15 -27.38
N GLN A 154 -7.67 -13.12 -26.92
CA GLN A 154 -9.12 -13.06 -26.88
C GLN A 154 -9.67 -12.57 -25.53
N TYR A 155 -8.78 -12.27 -24.58
CA TYR A 155 -9.18 -11.76 -23.27
C TYR A 155 -9.95 -10.45 -23.40
N ASN A 156 -11.14 -10.41 -22.80
CA ASN A 156 -11.92 -9.19 -22.63
C ASN A 156 -11.85 -8.73 -21.16
N PRO A 157 -11.34 -7.52 -20.88
CA PRO A 157 -11.30 -6.96 -19.52
C PRO A 157 -12.63 -6.94 -18.79
N LEU A 158 -13.76 -6.75 -19.48
CA LEU A 158 -15.09 -6.73 -18.87
C LEU A 158 -15.53 -8.12 -18.38
N GLN A 159 -15.00 -9.18 -18.98
CA GLN A 159 -15.31 -10.56 -18.56
C GLN A 159 -14.48 -11.02 -17.36
N ARG A 160 -13.62 -10.14 -16.82
CA ARG A 160 -12.78 -10.42 -15.65
C ARG A 160 -13.59 -10.79 -14.41
N PHE A 161 -14.73 -10.14 -14.22
CA PHE A 161 -15.50 -10.16 -12.97
C PHE A 161 -16.73 -11.08 -13.01
N GLY A 162 -17.30 -11.31 -14.20
CA GLY A 162 -18.54 -12.10 -14.36
C GLY A 162 -18.40 -13.61 -14.63
N ASP A 163 -17.21 -14.13 -14.97
CA ASP A 163 -17.05 -15.56 -15.26
C ASP A 163 -16.80 -16.35 -13.96
N PRO A 164 -17.63 -17.37 -13.63
CA PRO A 164 -17.35 -18.28 -12.52
C PRO A 164 -16.04 -19.07 -12.69
N LYS A 165 -15.45 -19.10 -13.88
CA LYS A 165 -14.13 -19.66 -14.12
C LYS A 165 -13.04 -18.66 -13.76
N PRO A 166 -11.98 -19.10 -13.07
CA PRO A 166 -10.88 -18.21 -12.67
C PRO A 166 -10.02 -17.75 -13.86
N THR A 167 -10.25 -18.24 -15.09
CA THR A 167 -9.40 -17.95 -16.25
C THR A 167 -9.33 -16.47 -16.59
N ASN A 168 -10.47 -15.77 -16.62
CA ASN A 168 -10.48 -14.34 -16.92
C ASN A 168 -9.91 -13.51 -15.77
N ARG A 169 -10.15 -13.95 -14.53
CA ARG A 169 -9.58 -13.33 -13.34
C ARG A 169 -8.05 -13.46 -13.31
N ILE A 170 -7.52 -14.63 -13.65
CA ILE A 170 -6.09 -14.91 -13.81
C ILE A 170 -5.49 -14.07 -14.94
N GLN A 171 -6.12 -14.04 -16.13
CA GLN A 171 -5.63 -13.23 -17.25
C GLN A 171 -5.65 -11.73 -16.95
N GLY A 172 -6.68 -11.25 -16.27
CA GLY A 172 -6.73 -9.85 -15.80
C GLY A 172 -5.59 -9.53 -14.84
N ALA A 173 -5.36 -10.39 -13.84
CA ALA A 173 -4.27 -10.19 -12.90
C ALA A 173 -2.88 -10.29 -13.56
N PHE A 174 -2.71 -11.21 -14.50
CA PHE A 174 -1.50 -11.34 -15.29
C PHE A 174 -1.22 -10.08 -16.12
N ARG A 175 -2.23 -9.52 -16.79
CA ARG A 175 -2.10 -8.26 -17.54
C ARG A 175 -1.79 -7.06 -16.63
N ASP A 176 -2.39 -6.99 -15.45
CA ASP A 176 -2.06 -5.96 -14.45
C ASP A 176 -0.60 -6.05 -14.00
N VAL A 177 -0.05 -7.26 -13.83
CA VAL A 177 1.37 -7.50 -13.54
C VAL A 177 2.25 -6.99 -14.69
N LEU A 178 1.93 -7.37 -15.94
CA LEU A 178 2.72 -6.95 -17.11
C LEU A 178 2.71 -5.43 -17.30
N ASP A 179 1.59 -4.76 -17.03
CA ASP A 179 1.46 -3.31 -17.16
C ASP A 179 2.39 -2.51 -16.23
N VAL A 180 2.66 -3.02 -15.02
CA VAL A 180 3.53 -2.34 -14.05
C VAL A 180 5.00 -2.75 -14.18
N LEU A 181 5.26 -3.90 -14.80
CA LEU A 181 6.58 -4.50 -14.91
C LEU A 181 7.28 -4.02 -16.20
N PRO A 182 8.57 -3.66 -16.17
CA PRO A 182 9.29 -3.36 -17.41
C PRO A 182 9.36 -4.58 -18.32
N VAL A 183 9.31 -4.34 -19.64
CA VAL A 183 9.26 -5.38 -20.69
C VAL A 183 10.42 -6.37 -20.58
N ASP A 184 11.59 -5.92 -20.12
CA ASP A 184 12.78 -6.76 -19.93
C ASP A 184 12.54 -7.93 -18.95
N TYR A 185 11.52 -7.83 -18.08
CA TYR A 185 11.17 -8.86 -17.10
C TYR A 185 9.90 -9.65 -17.48
N HIS A 186 9.36 -9.48 -18.70
CA HIS A 186 8.18 -10.19 -19.17
C HIS A 186 8.48 -11.63 -19.64
N ALA A 187 9.76 -12.01 -19.71
CA ALA A 187 10.17 -13.36 -20.09
C ALA A 187 9.58 -14.41 -19.13
N SER A 188 8.94 -15.45 -19.67
CA SER A 188 8.19 -16.42 -18.85
C SER A 188 9.03 -17.19 -17.83
N GLU A 189 10.31 -17.40 -18.12
CA GLU A 189 11.25 -18.08 -17.21
C GLU A 189 11.55 -17.22 -15.97
N ASP A 190 11.73 -15.91 -16.14
CA ASP A 190 11.93 -14.98 -15.03
C ASP A 190 10.64 -14.75 -14.25
N LEU A 191 9.53 -14.61 -14.98
CA LEU A 191 8.22 -14.25 -14.44
C LEU A 191 7.69 -15.32 -13.47
N SER A 192 7.88 -16.60 -13.81
CA SER A 192 7.45 -17.75 -13.00
C SER A 192 8.40 -18.15 -11.85
N ASP A 193 9.60 -17.56 -11.77
CA ASP A 193 10.59 -17.87 -10.74
C ASP A 193 10.75 -16.71 -9.74
N TRP A 194 11.81 -15.92 -9.89
CA TRP A 194 12.18 -14.91 -8.91
C TRP A 194 11.32 -13.66 -8.99
N VAL A 195 10.80 -13.30 -10.17
CA VAL A 195 9.98 -12.09 -10.35
C VAL A 195 8.64 -12.24 -9.65
N GLY A 196 7.90 -13.34 -9.89
CA GLY A 196 6.61 -13.59 -9.23
C GLY A 196 6.72 -13.59 -7.71
N THR A 197 7.69 -14.34 -7.18
CA THR A 197 7.99 -14.39 -5.74
C THR A 197 8.30 -12.99 -5.17
N THR A 198 9.06 -12.18 -5.93
CA THR A 198 9.42 -10.82 -5.51
C THR A 198 8.21 -9.89 -5.52
N ILE A 199 7.34 -9.98 -6.53
CA ILE A 199 6.11 -9.19 -6.62
C ILE A 199 5.18 -9.51 -5.45
N GLU A 200 4.91 -10.78 -5.18
CA GLU A 200 4.04 -11.21 -4.07
C GLU A 200 4.52 -10.65 -2.73
N LYS A 201 5.82 -10.81 -2.45
CA LYS A 201 6.44 -10.28 -1.24
C LYS A 201 6.34 -8.76 -1.18
N ALA A 202 6.65 -8.06 -2.27
CA ALA A 202 6.60 -6.61 -2.32
C ALA A 202 5.17 -6.07 -2.13
N MET A 203 4.16 -6.74 -2.67
CA MET A 203 2.75 -6.40 -2.43
C MET A 203 2.39 -6.58 -0.94
N ALA A 204 2.77 -7.70 -0.34
CA ALA A 204 2.52 -7.97 1.08
C ALA A 204 3.20 -6.95 2.00
N ASP A 205 4.48 -6.65 1.76
CA ASP A 205 5.24 -5.64 2.49
C ASP A 205 4.59 -4.26 2.37
N GLN A 206 4.10 -3.90 1.17
CA GLN A 206 3.46 -2.62 0.93
C GLN A 206 2.07 -2.51 1.57
N ARG A 207 1.27 -3.59 1.62
CA ARG A 207 0.02 -3.61 2.41
C ARG A 207 0.32 -3.39 3.89
N SER A 208 1.29 -4.10 4.44
CA SER A 208 1.71 -3.94 5.85
C SER A 208 2.19 -2.52 6.15
N ALA A 209 3.02 -1.95 5.28
CA ALA A 209 3.48 -0.56 5.40
C ALA A 209 2.32 0.45 5.32
N THR A 210 1.38 0.24 4.40
CA THR A 210 0.19 1.09 4.21
C THR A 210 -0.70 1.05 5.44
N ARG A 211 -0.99 -0.15 5.95
CA ARG A 211 -1.71 -0.33 7.22
C ARG A 211 -1.10 0.53 8.33
N ASN A 212 0.19 0.32 8.61
CA ASN A 212 0.83 0.91 9.77
C ASN A 212 0.83 2.43 9.64
N ARG A 213 1.02 2.92 8.41
CA ARG A 213 0.95 4.34 8.08
C ARG A 213 -0.44 4.93 8.32
N LEU A 214 -1.50 4.30 7.81
CA LEU A 214 -2.86 4.86 7.92
C LEU A 214 -3.36 4.84 9.36
N ARG A 215 -3.18 3.71 10.08
CA ARG A 215 -3.58 3.62 11.50
C ARG A 215 -2.69 4.40 12.46
N GLY A 216 -1.44 4.65 12.09
CA GLY A 216 -0.55 5.52 12.85
C GLY A 216 -0.93 7.01 12.79
N HIS A 217 -1.88 7.39 11.93
CA HIS A 217 -2.32 8.77 11.78
C HIS A 217 -3.85 8.91 11.66
N PRO A 218 -4.63 8.62 12.70
CA PRO A 218 -6.10 8.73 12.70
C PRO A 218 -6.61 10.13 12.30
N GLY A 219 -5.85 11.17 12.65
CA GLY A 219 -6.16 12.55 12.27
C GLY A 219 -6.22 12.79 10.76
N LEU A 220 -5.63 11.92 9.93
CA LEU A 220 -5.76 12.01 8.48
C LEU A 220 -7.20 11.86 7.98
N ILE A 221 -8.07 11.20 8.74
CA ILE A 221 -9.47 10.97 8.35
C ILE A 221 -10.46 11.64 9.30
N GLY A 222 -9.96 12.63 10.06
CA GLY A 222 -10.74 13.40 11.03
C GLY A 222 -11.05 12.64 12.33
N CYS A 223 -10.31 11.55 12.62
CA CYS A 223 -10.51 10.75 13.82
C CYS A 223 -9.49 11.10 14.91
N SER A 224 -9.87 10.89 16.17
CA SER A 224 -8.97 11.07 17.30
C SER A 224 -8.19 9.79 17.61
N ASP A 225 -7.03 9.92 18.27
CA ASP A 225 -6.29 8.76 18.77
C ASP A 225 -7.12 7.94 19.78
N ALA A 226 -8.03 8.60 20.51
CA ALA A 226 -8.92 7.95 21.46
C ALA A 226 -9.89 6.98 20.78
N ASP A 227 -10.38 7.33 19.58
CA ASP A 227 -11.26 6.48 18.77
C ASP A 227 -10.51 5.25 18.26
N PHE A 228 -9.22 5.40 17.97
CA PHE A 228 -8.37 4.36 17.40
C PHE A 228 -7.65 3.49 18.45
N ALA A 229 -7.79 3.84 19.73
CA ALA A 229 -7.06 3.20 20.83
C ALA A 229 -7.30 1.68 20.92
N THR A 230 -8.49 1.19 20.58
CA THR A 230 -8.81 -0.25 20.58
C THR A 230 -9.72 -0.63 19.42
N PRO A 231 -9.70 -1.89 18.96
CA PRO A 231 -10.68 -2.41 18.01
C PRO A 231 -12.13 -2.17 18.44
N ALA A 232 -12.46 -2.42 19.71
CA ALA A 232 -13.83 -2.25 20.22
C ALA A 232 -14.36 -0.82 20.08
N LYS A 233 -13.51 0.19 20.29
CA LYS A 233 -13.92 1.60 20.11
C LYS A 233 -14.19 1.95 18.65
N ARG A 234 -13.38 1.41 17.73
CA ARG A 234 -13.61 1.57 16.29
C ARG A 234 -14.90 0.90 15.86
N ASP A 235 -15.13 -0.31 16.35
CA ASP A 235 -16.37 -1.06 16.12
C ASP A 235 -17.61 -0.35 16.69
N GLU A 236 -17.54 0.21 17.90
CA GLU A 236 -18.66 0.97 18.47
C GLU A 236 -18.95 2.24 17.65
N LYS A 237 -17.89 2.98 17.27
CA LYS A 237 -18.03 4.31 16.66
C LYS A 237 -18.31 4.28 15.17
N PHE A 238 -17.72 3.33 14.44
CA PHE A 238 -17.67 3.37 12.99
C PHE A 238 -18.46 2.24 12.31
N TYR A 239 -19.17 1.40 13.06
CA TYR A 239 -19.93 0.26 12.52
C TYR A 239 -20.82 0.66 11.33
N THR A 240 -21.74 1.60 11.52
CA THR A 240 -22.64 2.08 10.46
C THR A 240 -21.85 2.81 9.37
N LEU A 241 -20.87 3.62 9.75
CA LEU A 241 -20.05 4.41 8.83
C LEU A 241 -19.32 3.57 7.78
N ILE A 242 -18.91 2.35 8.12
CA ILE A 242 -18.26 1.40 7.18
C ILE A 242 -19.24 0.43 6.50
N GLY A 243 -20.54 0.63 6.71
CA GLY A 243 -21.64 -0.09 6.08
C GLY A 243 -22.27 -1.17 6.94
N GLY A 244 -22.06 -1.17 8.25
CA GLY A 244 -22.71 -2.10 9.17
C GLY A 244 -24.22 -1.86 9.25
N GLN A 245 -24.99 -2.94 9.09
CA GLN A 245 -26.45 -2.92 8.99
C GLN A 245 -27.12 -3.51 10.23
N TYR A 246 -28.28 -2.98 10.60
CA TYR A 246 -29.11 -3.50 11.68
C TYR A 246 -30.35 -4.21 11.13
N ASP A 247 -30.83 -5.25 11.81
CA ASP A 247 -32.17 -5.80 11.56
C ASP A 247 -33.25 -4.96 12.22
N ASP A 248 -34.52 -5.32 12.00
CA ASP A 248 -35.69 -4.67 12.58
C ASP A 248 -35.72 -4.72 14.12
N GLU A 249 -34.93 -5.63 14.72
CA GLU A 249 -34.80 -5.78 16.17
C GLU A 249 -33.63 -4.96 16.74
N GLY A 250 -32.87 -4.25 15.89
CA GLY A 250 -31.70 -3.46 16.27
C GLY A 250 -30.46 -4.31 16.52
N ASN A 251 -30.42 -5.56 16.09
CA ASN A 251 -29.21 -6.39 16.13
C ASN A 251 -28.34 -6.14 14.90
N ARG A 252 -27.03 -6.19 15.10
CA ARG A 252 -26.05 -6.10 14.01
C ARG A 252 -26.14 -7.34 13.11
N THR A 253 -26.19 -7.14 11.80
CA THR A 253 -26.35 -8.22 10.82
C THR A 253 -25.09 -8.45 10.00
N HIS A 254 -24.89 -7.63 8.97
CA HIS A 254 -23.82 -7.75 7.99
C HIS A 254 -23.28 -6.37 7.65
N TYR A 255 -22.24 -6.34 6.82
CA TYR A 255 -21.70 -5.11 6.26
C TYR A 255 -22.07 -5.04 4.79
N SER A 256 -22.67 -3.93 4.38
CA SER A 256 -22.96 -3.65 2.98
C SER A 256 -21.70 -3.15 2.27
N THR A 257 -21.46 -3.66 1.06
CA THR A 257 -20.34 -3.24 0.21
C THR A 257 -20.58 -1.84 -0.35
N SER A 258 -21.81 -1.51 -0.75
CA SER A 258 -22.13 -0.23 -1.39
C SER A 258 -22.78 0.77 -0.46
N ASP A 259 -23.51 0.30 0.56
CA ASP A 259 -24.17 1.15 1.55
C ASP A 259 -23.25 1.41 2.73
N ALA A 260 -22.13 2.09 2.44
CA ALA A 260 -21.13 2.49 3.42
C ALA A 260 -20.98 4.03 3.38
N PRO A 261 -21.55 4.76 4.35
CA PRO A 261 -21.61 6.23 4.33
C PRO A 261 -20.27 6.91 4.12
N VAL A 262 -19.18 6.30 4.59
CA VAL A 262 -17.81 6.84 4.45
C VAL A 262 -17.33 6.98 3.00
N LEU A 263 -18.01 6.34 2.04
CA LEU A 263 -17.66 6.40 0.62
C LEU A 263 -18.28 7.61 -0.10
N TYR A 264 -19.23 8.30 0.51
CA TYR A 264 -20.03 9.36 -0.12
C TYR A 264 -19.61 10.74 0.38
N SER A 265 -19.74 11.76 -0.47
CA SER A 265 -19.45 13.16 -0.12
C SER A 265 -20.54 13.79 0.76
N ASP A 266 -21.81 13.47 0.49
CA ASP A 266 -22.99 13.92 1.22
C ASP A 266 -23.98 12.75 1.35
N TYR A 267 -23.64 11.78 2.20
CA TYR A 267 -24.48 10.60 2.42
C TYR A 267 -25.81 11.01 3.05
N ASP A 268 -26.92 10.62 2.43
CA ASP A 268 -28.26 10.75 2.99
C ASP A 268 -28.77 9.35 3.34
N GLU A 269 -29.09 9.13 4.62
CA GLU A 269 -29.64 7.86 5.11
C GLU A 269 -31.05 7.59 4.55
N ASP A 270 -31.75 8.63 4.10
CA ASP A 270 -33.10 8.54 3.54
C ASP A 270 -33.10 8.20 2.02
N ASP A 271 -31.94 8.25 1.36
CA ASP A 271 -31.82 7.91 -0.07
C ASP A 271 -31.81 6.39 -0.26
N GLU A 272 -32.89 5.83 -0.83
CA GLU A 272 -32.94 4.41 -1.17
C GLU A 272 -32.01 4.08 -2.36
N GLY A 273 -30.92 3.35 -2.09
CA GLY A 273 -30.06 2.76 -3.10
C GLY A 273 -28.67 3.40 -3.22
N ILE A 274 -27.93 3.02 -4.26
CA ILE A 274 -26.60 3.58 -4.53
C ILE A 274 -26.77 4.89 -5.28
N ASP A 275 -26.46 6.01 -4.63
CA ASP A 275 -26.30 7.28 -5.32
C ASP A 275 -24.98 7.26 -6.11
N VAL A 276 -25.10 6.90 -7.38
CA VAL A 276 -23.99 6.78 -8.33
C VAL A 276 -23.25 8.11 -8.55
N ASP A 277 -23.92 9.24 -8.31
CA ASP A 277 -23.33 10.57 -8.47
C ASP A 277 -22.52 11.00 -7.23
N LYS A 278 -22.70 10.30 -6.11
CA LYS A 278 -22.04 10.62 -4.82
C LYS A 278 -21.05 9.55 -4.36
N ILE A 279 -21.21 8.29 -4.76
CA ILE A 279 -20.31 7.20 -4.33
C ILE A 279 -18.88 7.46 -4.81
N PHE A 280 -17.92 7.26 -3.93
CA PHE A 280 -16.49 7.55 -4.11
C PHE A 280 -16.09 9.03 -4.23
N PHE A 281 -17.03 9.97 -4.06
CA PHE A 281 -16.70 11.40 -4.05
C PHE A 281 -16.22 11.93 -2.69
N ALA A 282 -16.23 11.10 -1.64
CA ALA A 282 -15.74 11.48 -0.31
C ALA A 282 -14.28 11.94 -0.34
N ASP A 283 -14.00 13.15 0.16
CA ASP A 283 -12.65 13.72 0.19
C ASP A 283 -11.66 12.85 1.00
N LYS A 284 -12.18 12.08 1.97
CA LYS A 284 -11.39 11.11 2.74
C LYS A 284 -10.70 10.08 1.84
N LEU A 285 -11.28 9.72 0.70
CA LEU A 285 -10.66 8.79 -0.26
C LEU A 285 -9.43 9.41 -0.91
N LEU A 286 -9.49 10.70 -1.29
CA LEU A 286 -8.33 11.45 -1.76
C LEU A 286 -7.24 11.47 -0.69
N TRP A 287 -7.61 11.67 0.59
CA TRP A 287 -6.63 11.70 1.68
C TRP A 287 -5.94 10.34 1.89
N ILE A 288 -6.68 9.24 1.77
CA ILE A 288 -6.12 7.88 1.81
C ILE A 288 -5.14 7.67 0.65
N HIS A 289 -5.54 7.98 -0.58
CA HIS A 289 -4.66 7.86 -1.74
C HIS A 289 -3.39 8.72 -1.62
N SER A 290 -3.55 9.97 -1.17
CA SER A 290 -2.43 10.86 -0.86
C SER A 290 -1.50 10.26 0.20
N ALA A 291 -2.03 9.67 1.27
CA ALA A 291 -1.20 9.07 2.32
C ALA A 291 -0.43 7.84 1.80
N ILE A 292 -1.00 7.11 0.85
CA ILE A 292 -0.36 5.95 0.21
C ILE A 292 0.77 6.40 -0.74
N THR A 293 0.49 7.41 -1.57
CA THR A 293 1.36 7.81 -2.69
C THR A 293 2.32 8.96 -2.39
N LEU A 294 1.93 9.89 -1.52
CA LEU A 294 2.68 11.10 -1.16
C LEU A 294 3.16 11.07 0.31
N GLY A 295 2.44 10.34 1.16
CA GLY A 295 2.75 10.18 2.58
C GLY A 295 1.92 11.07 3.51
N PRO A 296 1.82 10.73 4.82
CA PRO A 296 0.89 11.37 5.76
C PRO A 296 1.13 12.86 5.97
N GLY A 297 2.41 13.26 6.00
CA GLY A 297 2.79 14.66 6.18
C GLY A 297 2.26 15.54 5.04
N VAL A 298 2.37 15.05 3.80
CA VAL A 298 1.88 15.76 2.61
C VAL A 298 0.35 15.82 2.60
N THR A 299 -0.33 14.73 2.97
CA THR A 299 -1.80 14.73 3.07
C THR A 299 -2.31 15.82 4.01
N LYS A 300 -1.66 16.05 5.15
CA LYS A 300 -2.04 17.14 6.07
C LYS A 300 -1.88 18.52 5.45
N LEU A 301 -0.88 18.72 4.59
CA LEU A 301 -0.71 19.99 3.86
C LEU A 301 -1.86 20.18 2.87
N ILE A 302 -2.21 19.14 2.11
CA ILE A 302 -3.32 19.16 1.16
C ILE A 302 -4.64 19.49 1.86
N GLN A 303 -4.93 18.84 3.00
CA GLN A 303 -6.12 19.11 3.81
C GLN A 303 -6.23 20.57 4.25
N ASN A 304 -5.09 21.22 4.49
CA ASN A 304 -5.03 22.62 4.92
C ASN A 304 -4.93 23.60 3.74
N GLY A 305 -5.06 23.14 2.49
CA GLY A 305 -4.88 23.95 1.29
C GLY A 305 -3.46 24.49 1.11
N GLN A 306 -2.47 23.84 1.71
CA GLN A 306 -1.07 24.27 1.68
C GLN A 306 -0.32 23.67 0.48
N PRO A 307 0.68 24.39 -0.06
CA PRO A 307 1.48 23.89 -1.18
C PRO A 307 2.26 22.64 -0.78
N VAL A 308 2.27 21.66 -1.68
CA VAL A 308 3.00 20.40 -1.50
C VAL A 308 4.50 20.64 -1.79
N PRO A 309 5.41 20.35 -0.85
CA PRO A 309 6.84 20.56 -1.06
C PRO A 309 7.37 19.61 -2.14
N PRO A 310 8.36 20.06 -2.93
CA PRO A 310 9.02 19.20 -3.91
C PRO A 310 9.79 18.09 -3.17
N GLY A 311 9.45 16.83 -3.46
CA GLY A 311 10.08 15.68 -2.83
C GLY A 311 9.95 14.42 -3.70
N THR A 312 10.70 13.39 -3.32
CA THR A 312 10.56 12.06 -3.92
C THR A 312 9.35 11.38 -3.29
N SER A 313 8.23 11.35 -4.01
CA SER A 313 7.02 10.62 -3.63
C SER A 313 6.93 9.28 -4.36
N ASN A 314 6.13 8.34 -3.86
CA ASN A 314 5.83 7.12 -4.60
C ASN A 314 5.16 7.44 -5.94
N ALA A 315 4.31 8.48 -5.99
CA ALA A 315 3.73 8.95 -7.24
C ALA A 315 4.80 9.30 -8.30
N LYS A 316 5.89 9.96 -7.88
CA LYS A 316 7.02 10.29 -8.77
C LYS A 316 7.84 9.05 -9.14
N ILE A 317 8.15 8.19 -8.16
CA ILE A 317 8.92 6.95 -8.38
C ILE A 317 8.19 6.03 -9.38
N TRP A 318 6.87 5.88 -9.19
CA TRP A 318 6.03 5.02 -10.03
C TRP A 318 5.58 5.68 -11.33
N LYS A 319 5.98 6.93 -11.55
CA LYS A 319 5.62 7.76 -12.71
C LYS A 319 4.11 7.78 -12.94
N LEU A 320 3.33 7.97 -11.87
CA LEU A 320 1.88 8.09 -12.00
C LEU A 320 1.53 9.38 -12.77
N ARG A 321 0.56 9.27 -13.69
CA ARG A 321 0.12 10.35 -14.58
C ARG A 321 -1.39 10.53 -14.62
N LYS A 322 -2.12 9.51 -14.20
CA LYS A 322 -3.58 9.49 -14.18
C LYS A 322 -4.07 8.53 -13.11
N THR A 323 -5.32 8.71 -12.74
CA THR A 323 -6.05 7.87 -11.82
C THR A 323 -6.44 6.58 -12.52
N THR A 324 -6.33 5.46 -11.81
CA THR A 324 -6.80 4.15 -12.28
C THR A 324 -7.96 3.68 -11.41
N PRO A 325 -8.85 2.82 -11.92
CA PRO A 325 -9.90 2.18 -11.11
C PRO A 325 -9.37 1.57 -9.81
N GLY A 326 -8.22 0.89 -9.87
CA GLY A 326 -7.59 0.28 -8.70
C GLY A 326 -7.15 1.27 -7.62
N MET A 327 -6.83 2.53 -7.96
CA MET A 327 -6.50 3.56 -6.96
C MET A 327 -7.73 3.95 -6.14
N ILE A 328 -8.88 4.17 -6.81
CA ILE A 328 -10.13 4.57 -6.16
C ILE A 328 -10.70 3.39 -5.35
N ALA A 329 -10.82 2.21 -5.97
CA ALA A 329 -11.26 0.99 -5.30
C ALA A 329 -10.38 0.65 -4.09
N GLY A 330 -9.06 0.77 -4.25
CA GLY A 330 -8.10 0.56 -3.17
C GLY A 330 -8.30 1.56 -2.04
N ALA A 331 -8.46 2.86 -2.34
CA ALA A 331 -8.70 3.88 -1.33
C ALA A 331 -10.01 3.65 -0.55
N ALA A 332 -11.07 3.19 -1.22
CA ALA A 332 -12.35 2.86 -0.60
C ALA A 332 -12.22 1.72 0.41
N VAL A 333 -11.59 0.61 0.00
CA VAL A 333 -11.34 -0.53 0.90
C VAL A 333 -10.42 -0.15 2.06
N TRP A 334 -9.34 0.59 1.79
CA TRP A 334 -8.45 1.07 2.84
C TRP A 334 -9.16 1.99 3.84
N LEU A 335 -10.02 2.90 3.37
CA LEU A 335 -10.76 3.80 4.26
C LEU A 335 -11.69 3.02 5.19
N ARG A 336 -12.47 2.08 4.64
CA ARG A 336 -13.36 1.21 5.42
C ARG A 336 -12.58 0.34 6.40
N TRP A 337 -11.50 -0.29 5.96
CA TRP A 337 -10.67 -1.13 6.83
C TRP A 337 -9.95 -0.36 7.95
N VAL A 338 -9.44 0.85 7.67
CA VAL A 338 -8.77 1.68 8.69
C VAL A 338 -9.72 1.97 9.85
N LEU A 339 -10.99 2.20 9.55
CA LEU A 339 -12.07 2.43 10.51
C LEU A 339 -12.63 1.14 11.13
N SER A 340 -12.32 -0.04 10.59
CA SER A 340 -12.85 -1.32 11.08
C SER A 340 -12.12 -1.81 12.35
N PRO A 341 -12.74 -2.72 13.13
CA PRO A 341 -12.04 -3.39 14.24
C PRO A 341 -10.92 -4.34 13.80
N ASP A 342 -10.90 -4.82 12.55
CA ASP A 342 -9.95 -5.86 12.12
C ASP A 342 -8.52 -5.46 12.40
N GLN A 343 -7.67 -6.29 12.99
CA GLN A 343 -6.30 -5.84 13.33
C GLN A 343 -5.35 -5.88 12.13
N GLU A 344 -5.52 -6.90 11.30
CA GLU A 344 -4.69 -7.17 10.13
C GLU A 344 -5.45 -6.85 8.84
N PHE A 345 -4.73 -6.47 7.79
CA PHE A 345 -5.31 -6.23 6.46
C PHE A 345 -5.15 -7.48 5.60
N THR A 346 -6.00 -8.46 5.86
CA THR A 346 -6.15 -9.72 5.13
C THR A 346 -7.32 -9.65 4.16
N ALA A 347 -7.39 -10.58 3.21
CA ALA A 347 -8.47 -10.62 2.21
C ALA A 347 -9.87 -10.71 2.87
N ILE A 348 -9.97 -11.41 4.01
CA ILE A 348 -11.17 -11.46 4.84
C ILE A 348 -10.80 -10.90 6.23
N GLY A 349 -11.60 -9.97 6.73
CA GLY A 349 -11.45 -9.38 8.06
C GLY A 349 -11.64 -10.41 9.18
N ASP A 350 -10.76 -10.39 10.18
CA ASP A 350 -10.75 -11.36 11.27
C ASP A 350 -11.86 -11.11 12.31
N HIS A 351 -12.34 -9.87 12.44
CA HIS A 351 -13.41 -9.50 13.36
C HIS A 351 -14.72 -9.18 12.62
N THR A 352 -14.63 -8.42 11.53
CA THR A 352 -15.80 -8.01 10.76
C THR A 352 -16.34 -9.10 9.85
N ASN A 353 -15.51 -10.08 9.48
CA ASN A 353 -15.74 -11.04 8.40
C ASN A 353 -16.04 -10.38 7.04
N ILE A 354 -15.72 -9.09 6.86
CA ILE A 354 -15.84 -8.43 5.56
C ILE A 354 -14.83 -9.07 4.61
N ASN A 355 -15.30 -9.44 3.41
CA ASN A 355 -14.44 -9.90 2.35
C ASN A 355 -13.88 -8.70 1.59
N TRP A 356 -12.81 -8.10 2.13
CA TRP A 356 -12.14 -6.93 1.57
C TRP A 356 -11.63 -7.14 0.13
N GLU A 357 -11.25 -8.37 -0.22
CA GLU A 357 -10.88 -8.73 -1.59
C GLU A 357 -12.09 -8.66 -2.53
N ALA A 358 -13.23 -9.24 -2.13
CA ALA A 358 -14.46 -9.17 -2.92
C ALA A 358 -15.00 -7.75 -3.04
N ASP A 359 -14.96 -6.97 -1.95
CA ASP A 359 -15.35 -5.56 -1.98
C ASP A 359 -14.46 -4.74 -2.93
N PHE A 360 -13.14 -4.99 -2.91
CA PHE A 360 -12.21 -4.39 -3.86
C PHE A 360 -12.57 -4.73 -5.30
N GLU A 361 -12.84 -6.00 -5.59
CA GLU A 361 -13.20 -6.45 -6.93
C GLU A 361 -14.53 -5.88 -7.41
N ALA A 362 -15.54 -5.81 -6.54
CA ALA A 362 -16.82 -5.20 -6.87
C ALA A 362 -16.68 -3.70 -7.20
N TYR A 363 -15.86 -2.96 -6.43
CA TYR A 363 -15.57 -1.56 -6.76
C TYR A 363 -14.77 -1.43 -8.05
N LEU A 364 -13.80 -2.31 -8.27
CA LEU A 364 -12.97 -2.31 -9.47
C LEU A 364 -13.82 -2.58 -10.72
N GLU A 365 -14.74 -3.55 -10.65
CA GLU A 365 -15.73 -3.86 -11.68
C GLU A 365 -16.59 -2.64 -12.00
N TYR A 366 -17.27 -2.09 -10.99
CA TYR A 366 -18.13 -0.93 -11.13
C TYR A 366 -17.44 0.27 -11.80
N LEU A 367 -16.22 0.60 -11.36
CA LEU A 367 -15.44 1.70 -11.92
C LEU A 367 -14.95 1.41 -13.34
N THR A 368 -14.62 0.15 -13.65
CA THR A 368 -14.12 -0.25 -14.98
C THR A 368 -15.25 -0.25 -16.00
N GLU A 369 -16.40 -0.85 -15.66
CA GLU A 369 -17.60 -0.84 -16.50
C GLU A 369 -18.11 0.57 -16.72
N GLY A 370 -18.19 1.38 -15.66
CA GLY A 370 -18.61 2.78 -15.77
C GLY A 370 -17.73 3.64 -16.67
N LEU A 371 -16.42 3.38 -16.72
CA LEU A 371 -15.52 4.03 -17.67
C LEU A 371 -15.73 3.55 -19.10
N ASP A 372 -15.92 2.24 -19.30
CA ASP A 372 -16.15 1.66 -20.64
C ASP A 372 -17.47 2.15 -21.25
N ASP A 373 -18.52 2.22 -20.43
CA ASP A 373 -19.83 2.73 -20.82
C ASP A 373 -19.86 4.27 -21.01
N GLY A 374 -18.81 4.97 -20.56
CA GLY A 374 -18.76 6.43 -20.58
C GLY A 374 -19.78 7.08 -19.64
N ASN A 375 -20.03 6.48 -18.48
CA ASN A 375 -20.93 7.01 -17.47
C ASN A 375 -20.43 8.38 -16.97
N ASP A 376 -21.24 9.42 -17.13
CA ASP A 376 -20.88 10.81 -16.83
C ASP A 376 -20.40 11.01 -15.38
N ALA A 377 -21.03 10.34 -14.41
CA ALA A 377 -20.66 10.44 -13.00
C ALA A 377 -19.28 9.84 -12.72
N ILE A 378 -19.01 8.67 -13.30
CA ILE A 378 -17.71 7.99 -13.19
C ILE A 378 -16.62 8.77 -13.92
N VAL A 379 -16.89 9.30 -15.11
CA VAL A 379 -15.94 10.16 -15.82
C VAL A 379 -15.65 11.42 -15.00
N ALA A 380 -16.66 12.06 -14.41
CA ALA A 380 -16.49 13.22 -13.53
C ALA A 380 -15.67 12.88 -12.27
N LEU A 381 -15.87 11.69 -11.69
CA LEU A 381 -15.07 11.20 -10.57
C LEU A 381 -13.59 11.11 -10.92
N PHE A 382 -13.25 10.47 -12.04
CA PHE A 382 -11.86 10.35 -12.48
C PHE A 382 -11.23 11.71 -12.78
N LYS A 383 -12.00 12.62 -13.41
CA LYS A 383 -11.56 14.00 -13.64
C LYS A 383 -11.26 14.72 -12.32
N LYS A 384 -12.14 14.61 -11.31
CA LYS A 384 -11.90 15.19 -9.97
C LYS A 384 -10.59 14.67 -9.36
N TRP A 385 -10.34 13.36 -9.46
CA TRP A 385 -9.10 12.75 -8.95
C TRP A 385 -7.85 13.19 -9.73
N ASP A 386 -7.94 13.27 -11.06
CA ASP A 386 -6.84 13.70 -11.92
C ASP A 386 -6.50 15.18 -11.72
N GLU A 387 -7.49 16.06 -11.61
CA GLU A 387 -7.29 17.47 -11.27
C GLU A 387 -6.58 17.61 -9.91
N HIS A 388 -6.88 16.72 -8.96
CA HIS A 388 -6.30 16.77 -7.62
C HIS A 388 -4.85 16.24 -7.58
N PHE A 389 -4.54 15.13 -8.25
CA PHE A 389 -3.25 14.45 -8.14
C PHE A 389 -2.32 14.63 -9.34
N TYR A 390 -2.89 14.85 -10.53
CA TYR A 390 -2.18 14.85 -11.80
C TYR A 390 -2.57 16.03 -12.72
N PRO A 391 -2.65 17.29 -12.23
CA PRO A 391 -3.16 18.43 -13.00
C PRO A 391 -2.31 18.84 -14.21
N LEU A 392 -1.12 18.24 -14.38
CA LEU A 392 -0.16 18.55 -15.44
C LEU A 392 0.06 17.39 -16.43
N SER A 393 -0.72 16.32 -16.34
CA SER A 393 -0.63 15.26 -17.34
C SER A 393 -1.41 15.68 -18.59
N GLU A 394 -0.70 15.81 -19.72
CA GLU A 394 -1.30 15.98 -21.05
C GLU A 394 -2.21 14.79 -21.44
N GLU A 395 -2.13 13.69 -20.68
CA GLU A 395 -2.91 12.45 -20.81
C GLU A 395 -4.17 12.41 -19.92
N SER A 396 -4.56 13.53 -19.27
CA SER A 396 -5.84 13.60 -18.55
C SER A 396 -6.97 13.30 -19.53
N THR A 397 -7.54 12.10 -19.43
CA THR A 397 -8.56 11.54 -20.33
C THR A 397 -9.93 12.19 -20.16
N ALA A 398 -10.00 13.52 -20.28
CA ALA A 398 -11.22 14.25 -20.60
C ALA A 398 -11.24 14.75 -22.05
N GLU A 399 -10.12 14.68 -22.78
CA GLU A 399 -10.04 14.98 -24.21
C GLU A 399 -9.09 13.99 -24.90
N GLY A 400 -9.57 12.76 -25.14
CA GLY A 400 -8.74 11.72 -25.73
C GLY A 400 -9.52 10.48 -26.11
N GLU A 401 -10.65 10.65 -26.80
CA GLU A 401 -11.26 9.55 -27.53
C GLU A 401 -10.24 9.01 -28.54
N ILE A 402 -9.85 7.75 -28.40
CA ILE A 402 -9.08 7.05 -29.44
C ILE A 402 -9.96 7.08 -30.71
N PRO A 403 -9.54 7.73 -31.81
CA PRO A 403 -10.39 7.92 -32.99
C PRO A 403 -10.96 6.60 -33.53
N GLU A 404 -10.19 5.53 -33.40
CA GLU A 404 -10.55 4.16 -33.82
C GLU A 404 -11.70 3.55 -32.98
N VAL A 405 -11.78 3.88 -31.68
CA VAL A 405 -12.86 3.43 -30.79
C VAL A 405 -14.12 4.28 -31.02
N GLN A 406 -13.94 5.58 -31.30
CA GLN A 406 -15.04 6.47 -31.65
C GLN A 406 -15.67 6.11 -33.01
N GLU A 407 -14.86 5.78 -34.00
CA GLU A 407 -15.33 5.29 -35.30
C GLU A 407 -16.04 3.93 -35.17
N SER A 408 -15.51 3.02 -34.35
CA SER A 408 -16.15 1.73 -34.07
C SER A 408 -17.49 1.88 -33.36
N ARG A 409 -17.58 2.77 -32.36
CA ARG A 409 -18.83 3.10 -31.64
C ARG A 409 -19.85 3.78 -32.55
N ASN A 410 -19.42 4.74 -33.37
CA ASN A 410 -20.29 5.42 -34.33
C ASN A 410 -20.81 4.47 -35.41
N ALA A 411 -19.95 3.57 -35.91
CA ALA A 411 -20.34 2.53 -36.87
C ALA A 411 -21.35 1.53 -36.27
N LEU A 412 -21.15 1.12 -35.01
CA LEU A 412 -22.08 0.25 -34.28
C LEU A 412 -23.44 0.93 -34.08
N MET A 413 -23.44 2.20 -33.68
CA MET A 413 -24.66 2.99 -33.46
C MET A 413 -25.40 3.32 -34.76
N GLU A 414 -24.70 3.53 -35.87
CA GLU A 414 -25.33 3.61 -37.20
C GLU A 414 -25.92 2.27 -37.66
N ALA A 415 -25.23 1.15 -37.41
CA ALA A 415 -25.75 -0.18 -37.75
C ALA A 415 -27.05 -0.49 -36.99
N LEU A 416 -27.12 -0.13 -35.71
CA LEU A 416 -28.32 -0.28 -34.88
C LEU A 416 -29.47 0.65 -35.29
N ARG A 417 -29.16 1.83 -35.84
CA ARG A 417 -30.18 2.75 -36.40
C ARG A 417 -30.74 2.28 -37.74
N ARG A 418 -29.97 1.52 -38.52
CA ARG A 418 -30.39 0.94 -39.80
C ARG A 418 -31.14 -0.39 -39.66
N SER A 419 -31.15 -1.00 -38.46
CA SER A 419 -31.86 -2.26 -38.18
C SER A 419 -33.23 -2.09 -37.53
N LYS A 420 -33.75 -0.85 -37.46
CA LYS A 420 -35.14 -0.51 -37.16
C LYS A 420 -35.77 0.06 -38.42
#